data_AF-A0A2W6PCH1-F1
#
_entry.id   AF-A0A2W6PCH1-F1
#
_cell.length_a   1.000
_cell.length_b   1.000
_cell.length_c   1.000
_cell.angle_alpha   90.00
_cell.angle_beta   90.00
_cell.angle_gamma   90.00
#
_symmetry.space_group_name_H-M   'P 1'
#
loop_
_entity.id
_entity.type
_entity.pdbx_description
1 polymer ?
#
loop_
_entity_poly.entity_id
_entity_poly.type
_entity_poly.pdbx_seq_one_letter_code
_entity_poly.pdbx_strand_id
1 'polypeptide(L)' 'MKVKVTSKVAEALDKLEWDEWSKQFNLIGHCKNFSGNGKKVGNTFNEELSELNSIEPIVFAKILINGYEAVK' A
#
# COMPACT_ATOMS: atom_id res chain seq x y z
N MET A 1 -8.79 9.90 10.49
CA MET A 1 -9.06 8.60 11.14
C MET A 1 -8.10 7.58 10.54
N LYS A 2 -7.43 6.76 11.36
CA LYS A 2 -6.49 5.75 10.87
C LYS A 2 -7.21 4.68 10.05
N VAL A 3 -6.53 4.12 9.05
CA VAL A 3 -7.08 3.02 8.24
C VAL A 3 -6.92 1.70 8.99
N LYS A 4 -8.02 0.94 9.16
CA LYS A 4 -7.95 -0.39 9.77
C LYS A 4 -7.40 -1.39 8.76
N VAL A 5 -6.34 -2.10 9.12
CA VAL A 5 -5.68 -3.10 8.28
C VAL A 5 -5.48 -4.40 9.03
N THR A 6 -5.40 -5.52 8.33
CA THR A 6 -5.08 -6.82 8.95
C THR A 6 -3.63 -6.83 9.44
N SER A 7 -3.30 -7.71 10.38
CA SER A 7 -1.92 -7.87 10.88
C SER A 7 -0.90 -8.13 9.76
N LYS A 8 -1.25 -8.92 8.75
CA LYS A 8 -0.39 -9.19 7.58
C LYS A 8 -0.08 -7.94 6.77
N VAL A 9 -1.09 -7.08 6.57
CA VAL A 9 -0.91 -5.81 5.85
C VAL A 9 -0.08 -4.85 6.70
N ALA A 10 -0.30 -4.81 8.01
CA ALA A 10 0.53 -4.01 8.93
C ALA A 10 2.01 -4.42 8.86
N GLU A 11 2.31 -5.73 8.95
CA GLU A 11 3.68 -6.25 8.83
C GLU A 11 4.33 -5.91 7.49
N ALA A 12 3.57 -5.93 6.39
CA ALA A 12 4.09 -5.53 5.08
C ALA A 12 4.32 -4.01 4.98
N LEU A 13 3.47 -3.20 5.61
CA LEU A 13 3.62 -1.75 5.69
C LEU A 13 4.82 -1.34 6.57
N ASP A 14 5.10 -2.08 7.65
CA ASP A 14 6.24 -1.85 8.54
C ASP A 14 7.59 -2.07 7.83
N LYS A 15 7.62 -2.86 6.75
CA LYS A 15 8.81 -3.10 5.91
C LYS A 15 9.10 -1.98 4.92
N LEU A 16 8.16 -1.05 4.69
CA LEU A 16 8.37 0.08 3.79
C LEU A 16 9.18 1.19 4.46
N GLU A 17 9.97 1.93 3.69
CA GLU A 17 10.55 3.19 4.16
C GLU A 17 9.50 4.31 4.16
N TRP A 18 9.43 5.05 5.28
CA TRP A 18 8.35 6.02 5.58
C TRP A 18 8.78 7.49 5.51
N ASP A 19 9.96 7.79 4.97
CA ASP A 19 10.30 9.19 4.66
C ASP A 19 9.37 9.74 3.56
N GLU A 20 9.24 11.07 3.49
CA GLU A 20 8.30 11.74 2.59
C GLU A 20 8.53 11.39 1.11
N TRP A 21 9.80 11.21 0.72
CA TRP A 21 10.16 10.86 -0.64
C TRP A 21 9.77 9.41 -0.93
N SER A 22 10.15 8.48 -0.06
CA SER A 22 9.78 7.07 -0.20
C SER A 22 8.27 6.85 -0.22
N LYS A 23 7.49 7.59 0.57
CA LYS A 23 6.01 7.54 0.50
C LYS A 23 5.48 7.88 -0.89
N GLN A 24 6.00 8.93 -1.52
CA GLN A 24 5.59 9.33 -2.87
C GLN A 24 5.99 8.27 -3.90
N PHE A 25 7.21 7.75 -3.82
CA PHE A 25 7.68 6.69 -4.73
C PHE A 25 6.88 5.39 -4.57
N ASN A 26 6.61 4.97 -3.32
CA ASN A 26 5.81 3.81 -3.00
C ASN A 26 4.38 3.97 -3.54
N LEU A 27 3.76 5.14 -3.39
CA LEU A 27 2.43 5.42 -3.94
C LEU A 27 2.41 5.38 -5.47
N ILE A 28 3.36 6.03 -6.13
CA ILE A 28 3.45 6.06 -7.60
C ILE A 28 3.69 4.65 -8.15
N GLY A 29 4.63 3.91 -7.54
CA GLY A 29 4.92 2.52 -7.90
C GLY A 29 3.70 1.62 -7.72
N HIS A 30 2.98 1.78 -6.60
CA HIS A 30 1.75 1.06 -6.32
C HIS A 30 0.67 1.34 -7.37
N CYS A 31 0.43 2.62 -7.70
CA CYS A 31 -0.55 3.04 -8.69
C CYS A 31 -0.29 2.47 -10.10
N LYS A 32 0.98 2.28 -10.50
CA LYS A 32 1.32 1.70 -11.81
C LYS A 32 0.81 0.27 -12.01
N ASN A 33 0.52 -0.46 -10.92
CA ASN A 33 -0.06 -1.80 -10.99
C ASN A 33 -1.56 -1.78 -11.28
N PHE A 34 -2.20 -0.61 -11.35
CA PHE A 34 -3.63 -0.45 -11.54
C PHE A 34 -3.93 0.39 -12.79
N SER A 35 -4.97 0.00 -13.52
CA SER A 35 -5.56 0.80 -14.58
C SER A 35 -6.25 2.06 -14.02
N GLY A 36 -6.55 3.03 -14.89
CA GLY A 36 -7.33 4.21 -14.52
C GLY A 36 -8.72 3.91 -13.94
N ASN A 37 -9.23 2.69 -14.14
CA ASN A 37 -10.50 2.21 -13.57
C ASN A 37 -10.30 1.38 -12.28
N GLY A 38 -9.12 1.41 -11.67
CA GLY A 38 -8.83 0.73 -10.41
C GLY A 38 -8.66 -0.79 -10.51
N LYS A 39 -8.69 -1.38 -11.72
CA LYS A 39 -8.39 -2.80 -11.91
C LYS A 39 -6.89 -3.04 -11.90
N LYS A 40 -6.44 -4.04 -11.16
CA LYS A 40 -5.04 -4.50 -11.17
C LYS A 40 -4.67 -5.02 -12.57
N VAL A 41 -3.60 -4.47 -13.14
CA VAL A 41 -3.12 -4.76 -14.51
C VAL A 41 -1.65 -5.21 -14.55
N GLY A 42 -0.91 -5.07 -13.45
CA GLY A 42 0.48 -5.48 -13.34
C GLY A 42 0.69 -6.65 -12.38
N ASN A 43 1.71 -7.48 -12.66
CA ASN A 43 2.35 -8.35 -11.68
C ASN A 43 3.41 -7.53 -10.93
N THR A 44 3.42 -7.63 -9.61
CA THR A 44 4.27 -6.77 -8.78
C THR A 44 5.71 -7.28 -8.67
N PHE A 45 6.61 -6.33 -8.43
CA PHE A 45 8.07 -6.44 -8.42
C PHE A 45 8.68 -7.03 -7.12
N ASN A 46 7.87 -7.30 -6.08
CA ASN A 46 8.39 -7.82 -4.81
C ASN A 46 7.38 -8.77 -4.13
N GLU A 47 7.68 -10.07 -4.13
CA GLU A 47 6.84 -11.11 -3.51
C GLU A 47 6.64 -10.88 -2.01
N GLU A 48 7.63 -10.27 -1.34
CA GLU A 48 7.60 -10.00 0.10
C GLU A 48 6.52 -8.99 0.52
N LEU A 49 6.04 -8.19 -0.44
CA LEU A 49 4.99 -7.17 -0.26
C LEU A 49 3.74 -7.50 -1.08
N SER A 50 3.55 -8.77 -1.44
CA SER A 50 2.39 -9.28 -2.17
C SER A 50 1.05 -8.84 -1.59
N GLU A 51 0.95 -8.80 -0.25
CA GLU A 51 -0.22 -8.36 0.51
C GLU A 51 -0.62 -6.91 0.18
N LEU A 52 0.34 -6.01 0.00
CA LEU A 52 0.07 -4.60 -0.34
C LEU A 52 -0.56 -4.46 -1.72
N ASN A 53 -0.25 -5.38 -2.63
CA ASN A 53 -0.71 -5.35 -4.02
C ASN A 53 -2.18 -5.73 -4.21
N SER A 54 -2.84 -6.14 -3.12
CA SER A 54 -4.29 -6.34 -3.07
C SER A 54 -5.04 -5.06 -2.68
N ILE A 55 -4.32 -4.07 -2.15
CA ILE A 55 -4.88 -2.81 -1.63
C ILE A 55 -5.18 -1.88 -2.80
N GLU A 56 -6.40 -1.37 -2.89
CA GLU A 56 -6.74 -0.36 -3.88
C GLU A 56 -5.87 0.89 -3.72
N PRO A 57 -5.47 1.57 -4.82
CA PRO A 57 -4.61 2.74 -4.74
C PRO A 57 -5.10 3.82 -3.78
N ILE A 58 -6.41 4.05 -3.72
CA ILE A 58 -7.00 5.04 -2.81
C ILE A 58 -6.90 4.65 -1.34
N VAL A 59 -6.97 3.36 -1.03
CA VAL A 59 -6.81 2.85 0.35
C VAL A 59 -5.34 2.95 0.75
N PHE A 60 -4.43 2.59 -0.16
CA PHE A 60 -2.99 2.73 0.06
C PHE A 60 -2.58 4.19 0.30
N ALA A 61 -3.10 5.13 -0.50
CA ALA A 61 -2.88 6.57 -0.27
C ALA A 61 -3.37 7.04 1.10
N LYS A 62 -4.57 6.59 1.52
CA LYS A 62 -5.11 6.91 2.85
C LYS A 62 -4.24 6.36 3.98
N ILE A 63 -3.65 5.17 3.80
CA ILE A 63 -2.71 4.57 4.75
C ILE A 63 -1.47 5.44 4.89
N LEU A 64 -0.89 5.91 3.77
CA LEU A 64 0.31 6.75 3.78
C LEU A 64 0.09 8.13 4.43
N ILE A 65 -1.10 8.71 4.24
CA ILE A 65 -1.45 10.05 4.75
C ILE A 65 -1.92 10.00 6.20
N ASN A 66 -2.87 9.11 6.52
CA ASN A 66 -3.56 9.09 7.81
C ASN A 66 -2.94 8.09 8.80
N GLY A 67 -2.01 7.25 8.35
CA GLY A 67 -1.54 6.08 9.09
C GLY A 67 -2.58 4.96 9.15
N TYR A 68 -2.19 3.85 9.75
CA TYR A 68 -3.02 2.66 9.91
C TYR A 68 -3.07 2.17 11.36
N GLU A 69 -4.01 1.27 11.63
CA GLU A 69 -4.18 0.53 12.87
C GLU A 69 -4.38 -0.94 12.54
N ALA A 70 -3.58 -1.82 13.15
CA ALA A 70 -3.71 -3.26 12.99
C ALA A 70 -4.92 -3.77 13.79
N VAL A 71 -5.87 -4.39 13.11
CA VAL A 71 -6.98 -5.13 13.74
C VAL A 71 -6.61 -6.61 13.80
N LYS A 72 -6.76 -7.19 15.00
CA LYS A 72 -6.56 -8.62 15.28
C LYS A 72 -7.60 -9.50 14.60
#